data_AF-R6H6D0-F1
#
_entry.id   AF-R6H6D0-F1
#
_cell.length_a   1.000
_cell.length_b   1.000
_cell.length_c   1.000
_cell.angle_alpha   90.00
_cell.angle_beta   90.00
_cell.angle_gamma   90.00
#
_symmetry.space_group_name_H-M   'P 1'
#
loop_
_entity.id
_entity.type
_entity.pdbx_description
1 polymer ?
#
loop_
_entity_poly.entity_id
_entity_poly.type
_entity_poly.pdbx_seq_one_letter_code
_entity_poly.pdbx_strand_id
1 'polypeptide(L)'
;MNTENPSIIKMYGEVLTDKEFLTNPAISRDEEINQMILALITPDKSALLVGKPGIGKTALVEGLAYRISKGLVPPILAGWKIIKINVPALLGKIIVNGVEVSKLQVLISELDNVEKTILFIDEVHLLASRNTDGEVDFANMLKPYLDRGRILMIGATTSEEYEQYILRDRAFVRRFIKIDVAELQGDAVVQVLLGTVPKFEQKMGIKLNYSDYQQEKIFTWLVKYTSEYKRIYEIQSRYPDICLTIISSAFSYAAFEGSPIVSLKHIYLAMKNTKTIYDDSKQKAIEELKTEFRDLFIKEGIDPDQI
;
A
#
# COMPACT_ATOMS: atom_id res chain seq x y z
N MET A 1 -17.46 -7.38 -38.59
CA MET A 1 -16.63 -7.72 -37.41
C MET A 1 -16.64 -6.51 -36.51
N ASN A 2 -17.30 -6.56 -35.34
CA ASN A 2 -17.22 -5.48 -34.36
C ASN A 2 -15.80 -5.46 -33.80
N THR A 3 -14.95 -4.59 -34.35
CA THR A 3 -13.69 -4.23 -33.70
C THR A 3 -14.07 -3.32 -32.53
N GLU A 4 -14.44 -3.90 -31.39
CA GLU A 4 -14.46 -3.14 -30.13
C GLU A 4 -13.07 -2.51 -29.97
N ASN A 5 -13.03 -1.18 -29.87
CA ASN A 5 -11.79 -0.48 -29.61
C ASN A 5 -11.15 -1.04 -28.33
N PRO A 6 -9.81 -1.17 -28.30
CA PRO A 6 -9.12 -1.67 -27.13
C PRO A 6 -9.40 -0.78 -25.91
N SER A 7 -10.09 -1.31 -24.89
CA SER A 7 -10.32 -0.58 -23.63
C SER A 7 -9.07 -0.60 -22.74
N ILE A 8 -8.51 0.59 -22.49
CA ILE A 8 -7.38 0.78 -21.60
C ILE A 8 -7.74 0.42 -20.16
N ILE A 9 -8.94 0.75 -19.70
CA ILE A 9 -9.40 0.40 -18.35
C ILE A 9 -9.44 -1.12 -18.18
N LYS A 10 -9.95 -1.86 -19.17
CA LYS A 10 -9.99 -3.34 -19.08
C LYS A 10 -8.61 -3.99 -19.19
N MET A 11 -7.71 -3.42 -19.99
CA MET A 11 -6.38 -4.00 -20.22
C MET A 11 -5.36 -3.67 -19.14
N TYR A 12 -5.46 -2.48 -18.56
CA TYR A 12 -4.42 -1.93 -17.67
C TYR A 12 -4.98 -1.50 -16.31
N GLY A 13 -6.30 -1.54 -16.12
CA GLY A 13 -6.97 -1.20 -14.88
C GLY A 13 -7.25 -2.40 -13.99
N GLU A 14 -7.05 -2.20 -12.69
CA GLU A 14 -7.43 -3.14 -11.65
C GLU A 14 -8.58 -2.53 -10.83
N VAL A 15 -9.75 -3.17 -10.82
CA VAL A 15 -10.91 -2.69 -10.07
C VAL A 15 -10.78 -3.11 -8.61
N LEU A 16 -10.37 -2.19 -7.74
CA LEU A 16 -10.11 -2.47 -6.33
C LEU A 16 -11.38 -2.80 -5.54
N THR A 17 -12.53 -2.25 -5.93
CA THR A 17 -13.83 -2.49 -5.26
C THR A 17 -14.37 -3.89 -5.48
N ASP A 18 -13.92 -4.56 -6.54
CA ASP A 18 -14.37 -5.90 -6.92
C ASP A 18 -13.43 -6.99 -6.33
N LYS A 19 -12.37 -6.59 -5.61
CA LYS A 19 -11.47 -7.53 -4.91
C LYS A 19 -12.17 -8.23 -3.76
N GLU A 20 -11.87 -9.51 -3.59
CA GLU A 20 -12.18 -10.22 -2.35
C GLU A 20 -11.18 -9.81 -1.25
N PHE A 21 -11.71 -9.23 -0.19
CA PHE A 21 -10.92 -8.83 0.97
C PHE A 21 -11.07 -9.85 2.10
N LEU A 22 -9.99 -10.59 2.38
CA LEU A 22 -9.93 -11.49 3.54
C LEU A 22 -10.02 -10.71 4.86
N THR A 23 -9.29 -9.58 4.94
CA THR A 23 -9.26 -8.69 6.09
C THR A 23 -9.26 -7.24 5.62
N ASN A 24 -9.70 -6.31 6.50
CA ASN A 24 -9.64 -4.87 6.24
C ASN A 24 -8.19 -4.47 5.92
N PRO A 25 -7.89 -3.88 4.74
CA PRO A 25 -6.54 -3.45 4.37
C PRO A 25 -6.01 -2.25 5.16
N ALA A 26 -6.89 -1.43 5.73
CA ALA A 26 -6.53 -0.16 6.37
C ALA A 26 -6.91 -0.18 7.86
N ILE A 27 -6.23 -1.03 8.61
CA ILE A 27 -6.39 -1.13 10.07
C ILE A 27 -5.69 0.06 10.73
N SER A 28 -6.31 0.62 11.77
CA SER A 28 -5.79 1.79 12.50
C SER A 28 -5.60 3.04 11.63
N ARG A 29 -6.48 3.24 10.64
CA ARG A 29 -6.40 4.31 9.61
C ARG A 29 -7.75 4.99 9.33
N ASP A 30 -8.63 5.02 10.33
CA ASP A 30 -9.97 5.59 10.19
C ASP A 30 -9.97 7.07 9.85
N GLU A 31 -9.05 7.83 10.44
CA GLU A 31 -8.95 9.27 10.24
C GLU A 31 -8.60 9.61 8.79
N GLU A 32 -7.57 8.99 8.22
CA GLU A 32 -7.15 9.25 6.85
C GLU A 32 -8.21 8.79 5.83
N ILE A 33 -8.92 7.69 6.11
CA ILE A 33 -10.05 7.27 5.27
C ILE A 33 -11.18 8.29 5.32
N ASN A 34 -11.52 8.80 6.50
CA ASN A 34 -12.56 9.81 6.64
C ASN A 34 -12.17 11.11 5.93
N GLN A 35 -10.91 11.55 6.05
CA GLN A 35 -10.39 12.70 5.30
C GLN A 35 -10.44 12.46 3.79
N MET A 36 -10.13 11.24 3.33
CA MET A 36 -10.22 10.87 1.90
C MET A 36 -11.68 10.88 1.42
N ILE A 37 -12.62 10.35 2.19
CA ILE A 37 -14.05 10.43 1.89
C ILE A 37 -14.49 11.90 1.79
N LEU A 38 -14.14 12.73 2.77
CA LEU A 38 -14.47 14.17 2.78
C LEU A 38 -13.89 14.89 1.55
N ALA A 39 -12.66 14.55 1.16
CA ALA A 39 -12.03 15.11 -0.04
C ALA A 39 -12.79 14.72 -1.31
N LEU A 40 -13.19 13.45 -1.43
CA LEU A 40 -13.87 12.91 -2.62
C LEU A 40 -15.32 13.39 -2.78
N ILE A 41 -16.02 13.68 -1.68
CA ILE A 41 -17.38 14.25 -1.74
C ILE A 41 -17.37 15.77 -1.93
N THR A 42 -16.23 16.42 -1.69
CA THR A 42 -16.12 17.86 -1.91
C THR A 42 -16.25 18.13 -3.41
N PRO A 43 -17.19 18.99 -3.85
CA PRO A 43 -17.38 19.27 -5.27
C PRO A 43 -16.08 19.69 -5.92
N ASP A 44 -15.81 19.09 -7.08
CA ASP A 44 -14.64 19.41 -7.87
C ASP A 44 -13.30 19.21 -7.14
N LYS A 45 -13.20 18.25 -6.23
CA LYS A 45 -11.95 17.90 -5.55
C LYS A 45 -11.59 16.43 -5.70
N SER A 46 -10.29 16.18 -5.76
CA SER A 46 -9.67 14.86 -5.74
C SER A 46 -8.86 14.71 -4.45
N ALA A 47 -8.57 13.49 -4.02
CA ALA A 47 -7.76 13.23 -2.82
C ALA A 47 -6.29 12.98 -3.18
N LEU A 48 -5.35 13.49 -2.39
CA LEU A 48 -3.93 13.25 -2.57
C LEU A 48 -3.30 12.77 -1.25
N LEU A 49 -2.93 11.49 -1.19
CA LEU A 49 -2.22 10.90 -0.07
C LEU A 49 -0.72 11.21 -0.17
N VAL A 50 -0.19 11.93 0.81
CA VAL A 50 1.22 12.34 0.86
C VAL A 50 1.88 11.79 2.12
N GLY A 51 2.99 11.07 1.98
CA GLY A 51 3.75 10.58 3.14
C GLY A 51 4.90 9.67 2.72
N LYS A 52 5.75 9.29 3.68
CA LYS A 52 6.96 8.47 3.43
C LYS A 52 6.66 7.15 2.68
N PRO A 53 7.64 6.55 1.97
CA PRO A 53 7.52 5.20 1.41
C PRO A 53 7.19 4.16 2.48
N GLY A 54 6.49 3.08 2.11
CA GLY A 54 6.22 1.95 3.02
C GLY A 54 5.15 2.17 4.10
N ILE A 55 4.55 3.37 4.22
CA ILE A 55 3.57 3.66 5.30
C ILE A 55 2.14 3.14 5.06
N GLY A 56 1.88 2.54 3.89
CA GLY A 56 0.57 1.96 3.55
C GLY A 56 -0.39 2.88 2.79
N LYS A 57 0.11 3.81 1.94
CA LYS A 57 -0.75 4.67 1.10
C LYS A 57 -1.67 3.87 0.16
N THR A 58 -1.15 2.85 -0.51
CA THR A 58 -1.95 1.95 -1.36
C THR A 58 -2.98 1.18 -0.53
N ALA A 59 -2.60 0.73 0.68
CA ALA A 59 -3.49 0.02 1.60
C ALA A 59 -4.65 0.90 2.10
N LEU A 60 -4.45 2.22 2.26
CA LEU A 60 -5.52 3.17 2.56
C LEU A 60 -6.59 3.19 1.45
N VAL A 61 -6.16 3.22 0.19
CA VAL A 61 -7.08 3.22 -0.96
C VAL A 61 -7.83 1.88 -1.07
N GLU A 62 -7.13 0.76 -0.84
CA GLU A 62 -7.78 -0.55 -0.74
C GLU A 62 -8.74 -0.63 0.46
N GLY A 63 -8.44 0.05 1.56
CA GLY A 63 -9.34 0.20 2.71
C GLY A 63 -10.61 0.98 2.38
N LEU A 64 -10.51 2.04 1.58
CA LEU A 64 -11.69 2.73 1.06
C LEU A 64 -12.49 1.83 0.11
N ALA A 65 -11.82 1.11 -0.79
CA ALA A 65 -12.48 0.15 -1.68
C ALA A 65 -13.24 -0.93 -0.89
N TYR A 66 -12.64 -1.45 0.18
CA TYR A 66 -13.28 -2.35 1.14
C TYR A 66 -14.51 -1.72 1.79
N ARG A 67 -14.44 -0.47 2.24
CA ARG A 67 -15.61 0.21 2.82
C ARG A 67 -16.73 0.40 1.80
N ILE A 68 -16.40 0.76 0.56
CA ILE A 68 -17.41 0.90 -0.50
C ILE A 68 -18.10 -0.44 -0.77
N SER A 69 -17.34 -1.53 -0.90
CA SER A 69 -17.91 -2.86 -1.17
C SER A 69 -18.76 -3.40 -0.01
N LYS A 70 -18.49 -2.97 1.22
CA LYS A 70 -19.28 -3.29 2.42
C LYS A 70 -20.42 -2.29 2.71
N GLY A 71 -20.58 -1.23 1.93
CA GLY A 71 -21.56 -0.17 2.20
C GLY A 71 -21.26 0.67 3.45
N LEU A 72 -20.00 0.69 3.90
CA LEU A 72 -19.50 1.43 5.06
C LEU A 72 -19.02 2.86 4.68
N VAL A 73 -19.65 3.45 3.68
CA VAL A 73 -19.38 4.81 3.18
C VAL A 73 -20.69 5.61 3.14
N PRO A 74 -20.64 6.96 3.16
CA PRO A 74 -21.82 7.77 2.98
C PRO A 74 -22.56 7.44 1.66
N PRO A 75 -23.90 7.60 1.59
CA PRO A 75 -24.70 7.23 0.42
C PRO A 75 -24.22 7.82 -0.91
N ILE A 76 -23.62 9.01 -0.87
CA ILE A 76 -23.06 9.68 -2.05
C ILE A 76 -21.91 8.89 -2.71
N LEU A 77 -21.15 8.09 -1.94
CA LEU A 77 -20.09 7.21 -2.43
C LEU A 77 -20.54 5.75 -2.60
N ALA A 78 -21.81 5.44 -2.35
CA ALA A 78 -22.32 4.08 -2.53
C ALA A 78 -22.30 3.67 -4.01
N GLY A 79 -21.77 2.47 -4.27
CA GLY A 79 -21.67 1.90 -5.62
C GLY A 79 -20.63 2.54 -6.52
N TRP A 80 -19.76 3.41 -5.99
CA TRP A 80 -18.60 3.89 -6.73
C TRP A 80 -17.58 2.78 -6.93
N LYS A 81 -16.85 2.81 -8.04
CA LYS A 81 -15.72 1.91 -8.31
C LYS A 81 -14.41 2.64 -8.15
N ILE A 82 -13.41 1.97 -7.59
CA ILE A 82 -12.03 2.47 -7.56
C ILE A 82 -11.22 1.64 -8.56
N ILE A 83 -10.64 2.31 -9.55
CA ILE A 83 -9.84 1.67 -10.59
C ILE A 83 -8.39 2.11 -10.43
N LYS A 84 -7.52 1.17 -10.08
CA LYS A 84 -6.07 1.41 -10.03
C LYS A 84 -5.50 1.33 -11.44
N ILE A 85 -4.69 2.32 -11.82
CA ILE A 85 -3.94 2.29 -13.07
C ILE A 85 -2.44 2.45 -12.78
N ASN A 86 -1.63 1.62 -13.44
CA ASN A 86 -0.18 1.72 -13.41
C ASN A 86 0.28 2.69 -14.50
N VAL A 87 0.75 3.89 -14.11
CA VAL A 87 1.16 4.96 -15.04
C VAL A 87 2.26 4.50 -16.01
N PRO A 88 3.35 3.85 -15.56
CA PRO A 88 4.33 3.23 -16.46
C PRO A 88 3.74 2.34 -17.58
N ALA A 89 2.65 1.60 -17.31
CA ALA A 89 2.04 0.74 -18.34
C ALA A 89 1.31 1.53 -19.45
N LEU A 90 0.95 2.78 -19.15
CA LEU A 90 0.34 3.71 -20.10
C LEU A 90 1.35 4.43 -20.99
N LEU A 91 2.66 4.21 -20.80
CA LEU A 91 3.67 4.73 -21.70
C LEU A 91 3.48 4.13 -23.11
N GLY A 92 3.67 4.99 -24.11
CA GLY A 92 3.56 4.65 -25.53
C GLY A 92 2.18 4.90 -26.15
N LYS A 93 2.01 4.30 -27.34
CA LYS A 93 0.85 4.49 -28.23
C LYS A 93 0.14 3.18 -28.50
N ILE A 94 -1.11 3.27 -28.93
CA ILE A 94 -1.91 2.16 -29.48
C ILE A 94 -2.57 2.60 -30.79
N ILE A 95 -2.93 1.64 -31.62
CA ILE A 95 -3.66 1.92 -32.87
C ILE A 95 -5.15 1.79 -32.57
N VAL A 96 -5.90 2.88 -32.76
CA VAL A 96 -7.36 2.93 -32.66
C VAL A 96 -7.89 3.37 -34.01
N ASN A 97 -8.73 2.54 -34.65
CA ASN A 97 -9.28 2.80 -35.99
C ASN A 97 -8.21 3.17 -37.05
N GLY A 98 -7.04 2.52 -37.01
CA GLY A 98 -5.94 2.78 -37.94
C GLY A 98 -5.13 4.05 -37.64
N VAL A 99 -5.45 4.79 -36.56
CA VAL A 99 -4.72 5.97 -36.11
C VAL A 99 -3.92 5.65 -34.85
N GLU A 100 -2.64 5.97 -34.84
CA GLU A 100 -1.84 5.92 -33.62
C GLU A 100 -2.26 7.02 -32.65
N VAL A 101 -2.68 6.63 -31.45
CA VAL A 101 -3.08 7.52 -30.37
C VAL A 101 -2.35 7.16 -29.09
N SER A 102 -2.14 8.16 -28.22
CA SER A 102 -1.56 7.92 -26.88
C SER A 102 -2.52 7.07 -26.04
N LYS A 103 -2.00 6.05 -25.34
CA LYS A 103 -2.81 5.25 -24.41
C LYS A 103 -3.49 6.10 -23.34
N LEU A 104 -2.80 7.13 -22.84
CA LEU A 104 -3.36 8.07 -21.86
C LEU A 104 -4.57 8.81 -22.43
N GLN A 105 -4.50 9.23 -23.70
CA GLN A 105 -5.63 9.93 -24.34
C GLN A 105 -6.85 9.02 -24.46
N VAL A 106 -6.62 7.75 -24.78
CA VAL A 106 -7.70 6.74 -24.84
C VAL A 106 -8.29 6.50 -23.45
N LEU A 107 -7.45 6.35 -22.42
CA LEU A 107 -7.92 6.22 -21.03
C LEU A 107 -8.80 7.39 -20.61
N ILE A 108 -8.34 8.62 -20.86
CA ILE A 108 -9.09 9.83 -20.50
C ILE A 108 -10.45 9.88 -21.23
N SER A 109 -10.47 9.49 -22.50
CA SER A 109 -11.70 9.42 -23.30
C SER A 109 -12.66 8.34 -22.79
N GLU A 110 -12.14 7.21 -22.30
CA GLU A 110 -12.94 6.18 -21.62
C GLU A 110 -13.54 6.72 -20.32
N LEU A 111 -12.74 7.41 -19.50
CA LEU A 111 -13.17 7.94 -18.21
C LEU A 111 -14.29 8.98 -18.33
N ASP A 112 -14.32 9.78 -19.41
CA ASP A 112 -15.41 10.72 -19.68
C ASP A 112 -16.79 10.03 -19.84
N ASN A 113 -16.82 8.73 -20.15
CA ASN A 113 -18.03 7.94 -20.35
C ASN A 113 -18.35 7.01 -19.18
N VAL A 114 -17.52 7.00 -18.12
CA VAL A 114 -17.71 6.10 -16.97
C VAL A 114 -18.25 6.90 -15.77
N GLU A 115 -19.49 6.60 -15.38
CA GLU A 115 -20.07 7.18 -14.16
C GLU A 115 -19.53 6.49 -12.90
N LYS A 116 -19.59 7.22 -11.77
CA LYS A 116 -19.28 6.71 -10.42
C LYS A 116 -17.94 5.98 -10.33
N THR A 117 -16.91 6.51 -10.97
CA THR A 117 -15.57 5.93 -10.98
C THR A 117 -14.56 6.89 -10.38
N ILE A 118 -13.74 6.36 -9.48
CA ILE A 118 -12.56 7.02 -8.92
C ILE A 118 -11.34 6.36 -9.55
N LEU A 119 -10.51 7.18 -10.20
CA LEU A 119 -9.22 6.73 -10.70
C LEU A 119 -8.18 6.79 -9.58
N PHE A 120 -7.55 5.67 -9.28
CA PHE A 120 -6.40 5.62 -8.38
C PHE A 120 -5.10 5.55 -9.16
N ILE A 121 -4.23 6.51 -8.92
CA ILE A 121 -2.88 6.57 -9.48
C ILE A 121 -1.88 6.53 -8.32
N ASP A 122 -1.18 5.40 -8.22
CA ASP A 122 0.02 5.32 -7.40
C ASP A 122 1.14 6.10 -8.09
N GLU A 123 2.02 6.72 -7.31
CA GLU A 123 3.11 7.56 -7.83
C GLU A 123 2.61 8.69 -8.76
N VAL A 124 1.57 9.42 -8.32
CA VAL A 124 0.92 10.48 -9.12
C VAL A 124 1.87 11.59 -9.56
N HIS A 125 3.01 11.75 -8.88
CA HIS A 125 4.07 12.67 -9.29
C HIS A 125 4.61 12.37 -10.69
N LEU A 126 4.55 11.11 -11.17
CA LEU A 126 4.95 10.74 -12.54
C LEU A 126 4.12 11.46 -13.61
N LEU A 127 2.89 11.85 -13.27
CA LEU A 127 2.06 12.66 -14.16
C LEU A 127 2.49 14.12 -14.20
N ALA A 128 3.07 14.63 -13.12
CA ALA A 128 3.54 16.02 -12.99
C ALA A 128 5.03 16.18 -13.34
N SER A 129 5.79 15.09 -13.34
CA SER A 129 7.20 15.10 -13.72
C SER A 129 7.34 15.37 -15.22
N ARG A 130 8.12 16.39 -15.55
CA ARG A 130 8.59 16.62 -16.92
C ARG A 130 9.74 15.66 -17.18
N ASN A 131 9.48 14.53 -17.84
CA ASN A 131 10.59 13.73 -18.36
C ASN A 131 11.34 14.56 -19.41
N THR A 132 12.65 14.67 -19.24
CA THR A 132 13.55 15.47 -20.09
C THR A 132 13.73 14.88 -21.49
N ASP A 133 13.27 13.65 -21.73
CA ASP A 133 13.47 12.90 -22.97
C ASP A 133 12.16 12.59 -23.69
N GLY A 134 11.50 13.62 -24.22
CA GLY A 134 10.61 13.51 -25.40
C GLY A 134 9.30 12.71 -25.27
N GLU A 135 8.99 12.08 -24.14
CA GLU A 135 7.78 11.29 -23.95
C GLU A 135 6.71 12.04 -23.13
N VAL A 136 5.61 12.38 -23.83
CA VAL A 136 4.25 12.73 -23.34
C VAL A 136 4.18 13.63 -22.09
N ASP A 137 3.76 14.89 -22.25
CA ASP A 137 3.42 15.79 -21.14
C ASP A 137 2.06 15.37 -20.53
N PHE A 138 2.09 14.32 -19.69
CA PHE A 138 0.94 13.76 -18.97
C PHE A 138 0.16 14.84 -18.21
N ALA A 139 0.86 15.78 -17.56
CA ALA A 139 0.27 16.89 -16.83
C ALA A 139 -0.62 17.74 -17.74
N ASN A 140 -0.10 18.15 -18.91
CA ASN A 140 -0.88 18.98 -19.83
C ASN A 140 -2.06 18.22 -20.45
N MET A 141 -1.97 16.91 -20.62
CA MET A 141 -3.09 16.10 -21.10
C MET A 141 -4.19 15.93 -20.05
N LEU A 142 -3.85 15.86 -18.76
CA LEU A 142 -4.81 15.70 -17.66
C LEU A 142 -5.43 17.02 -17.18
N LYS A 143 -4.70 18.14 -17.26
CA LYS A 143 -5.14 19.47 -16.79
C LYS A 143 -6.57 19.85 -17.22
N PRO A 144 -6.97 19.72 -18.51
CA PRO A 144 -8.33 20.06 -18.93
C PRO A 144 -9.43 19.25 -18.22
N TYR A 145 -9.13 18.01 -17.84
CA TYR A 145 -10.08 17.09 -17.22
C TYR A 145 -10.13 17.28 -15.69
N LEU A 146 -8.99 17.63 -15.09
CA LEU A 146 -8.90 18.07 -13.70
C LEU A 146 -9.62 19.40 -13.48
N ASP A 147 -9.43 20.37 -14.38
CA ASP A 147 -10.03 21.71 -14.28
C ASP A 147 -11.56 21.69 -14.45
N ARG A 148 -12.08 20.79 -15.28
CA ARG A 148 -13.53 20.60 -15.49
C ARG A 148 -14.19 19.71 -14.45
N GLY A 149 -13.40 19.09 -13.59
CA GLY A 149 -13.87 18.19 -12.55
C GLY A 149 -14.59 16.94 -12.95
N ARG A 150 -14.45 16.55 -14.22
CA ARG A 150 -15.09 15.35 -14.79
C ARG A 150 -14.50 14.05 -14.26
N ILE A 151 -13.24 14.08 -13.85
CA ILE A 151 -12.53 12.90 -13.34
C ILE A 151 -12.29 13.08 -11.84
N LEU A 152 -12.85 12.15 -11.05
CA LEU A 152 -12.55 12.03 -9.63
C LEU A 152 -11.35 11.11 -9.45
N MET A 153 -10.36 11.54 -8.67
CA MET A 153 -9.12 10.79 -8.52
C MET A 153 -8.66 10.67 -7.07
N ILE A 154 -7.91 9.61 -6.80
CA ILE A 154 -7.02 9.49 -5.64
C ILE A 154 -5.60 9.39 -6.18
N GLY A 155 -4.73 10.31 -5.78
CA GLY A 155 -3.29 10.23 -6.03
C GLY A 155 -2.56 9.79 -4.78
N ALA A 156 -1.46 9.05 -4.93
CA ALA A 156 -0.51 8.79 -3.85
C ALA A 156 0.91 9.16 -4.28
N THR A 157 1.70 9.77 -3.39
CA THR A 157 3.10 10.15 -3.65
C THR A 157 3.89 10.28 -2.35
N THR A 158 5.21 10.32 -2.43
CA THR A 158 6.06 10.64 -1.28
C THR A 158 6.03 12.13 -0.94
N SER A 159 6.41 12.49 0.28
CA SER A 159 6.52 13.90 0.69
C SER A 159 7.54 14.66 -0.16
N GLU A 160 8.66 14.02 -0.49
CA GLU A 160 9.74 14.58 -1.31
C GLU A 160 9.26 14.87 -2.74
N GLU A 161 8.60 13.89 -3.38
CA GLU A 161 8.03 14.04 -4.71
C GLU A 161 6.90 15.07 -4.76
N TYR A 162 6.09 15.15 -3.70
CA TYR A 162 5.05 16.16 -3.58
C TYR A 162 5.65 17.57 -3.65
N GLU A 163 6.69 17.86 -2.86
CA GLU A 163 7.37 19.16 -2.86
C GLU A 163 8.07 19.46 -4.19
N GLN A 164 8.68 18.43 -4.79
CA GLN A 164 9.44 18.59 -6.02
C GLN A 164 8.57 18.78 -7.26
N TYR A 165 7.46 18.04 -7.38
CA TYR A 165 6.68 17.96 -8.62
C TYR A 165 5.26 18.50 -8.49
N ILE A 166 4.53 18.15 -7.41
CA ILE A 166 3.10 18.46 -7.30
C ILE A 166 2.87 19.89 -6.79
N LEU A 167 3.55 20.30 -5.73
CA LEU A 167 3.37 21.60 -5.07
C LEU A 167 3.66 22.79 -6.00
N ARG A 168 4.50 22.56 -7.02
CA ARG A 168 4.88 23.55 -8.02
C ARG A 168 3.85 23.70 -9.15
N ASP A 169 2.93 22.75 -9.31
CA ASP A 169 1.88 22.80 -10.34
C ASP A 169 0.54 23.30 -9.76
N ARG A 170 0.13 24.50 -10.18
CA ARG A 170 -1.08 25.17 -9.70
C ARG A 170 -2.38 24.37 -9.97
N ALA A 171 -2.44 23.62 -11.07
CA ALA A 171 -3.65 22.86 -11.42
C ALA A 171 -3.83 21.68 -10.46
N PHE A 172 -2.75 20.96 -10.16
CA PHE A 172 -2.77 19.88 -9.18
C PHE A 172 -3.09 20.41 -7.77
N VAL A 173 -2.40 21.45 -7.30
CA VAL A 173 -2.67 22.05 -5.97
C VAL A 173 -4.10 22.54 -5.84
N ARG A 174 -4.69 23.10 -6.90
CA ARG A 174 -6.09 23.54 -6.89
C ARG A 174 -7.07 22.38 -6.84
N ARG A 175 -6.79 21.27 -7.52
CA ARG A 175 -7.72 20.14 -7.66
C ARG A 175 -7.64 19.13 -6.52
N PHE A 176 -6.46 18.94 -5.96
CA PHE A 176 -6.24 17.93 -4.93
C PHE A 176 -6.33 18.52 -3.53
N ILE A 177 -7.08 17.84 -2.66
CA ILE A 177 -6.99 18.03 -1.21
C ILE A 177 -5.89 17.10 -0.72
N LYS A 178 -4.85 17.70 -0.15
CA LYS A 178 -3.73 16.99 0.46
C LYS A 178 -4.18 16.33 1.77
N ILE A 179 -3.83 15.07 1.93
CA ILE A 179 -4.04 14.26 3.13
C ILE A 179 -2.65 13.76 3.54
N ASP A 180 -2.16 14.28 4.66
CA ASP A 180 -0.89 13.86 5.23
C ASP A 180 -1.05 12.51 5.90
N VAL A 181 -0.29 11.51 5.43
CA VAL A 181 -0.28 10.17 5.98
C VAL A 181 0.95 10.02 6.86
N ALA A 182 0.73 9.88 8.16
CA ALA A 182 1.80 9.67 9.13
C ALA A 182 2.22 8.20 9.18
N GLU A 183 3.41 7.93 9.70
CA GLU A 183 3.84 6.59 10.04
C GLU A 183 3.13 6.11 11.32
N LEU A 184 2.56 4.89 11.31
CA LEU A 184 1.94 4.29 12.49
C LEU A 184 2.97 4.01 13.59
N GLN A 185 2.52 3.96 14.85
CA GLN A 185 3.39 3.73 16.00
C GLN A 185 2.79 2.72 16.98
N GLY A 186 3.64 2.04 17.75
CA GLY A 186 3.27 1.19 18.88
C GLY A 186 2.15 0.19 18.55
N ASP A 187 1.11 0.20 19.38
CA ASP A 187 -0.03 -0.73 19.31
C ASP A 187 -0.76 -0.68 17.96
N ALA A 188 -0.81 0.48 17.30
CA ALA A 188 -1.45 0.60 16.00
C ALA A 188 -0.76 -0.29 14.95
N VAL A 189 0.57 -0.41 15.03
CA VAL A 189 1.34 -1.31 14.15
C VAL A 189 1.06 -2.77 14.50
N VAL A 190 0.97 -3.11 15.79
CA VAL A 190 0.64 -4.46 16.25
C VAL A 190 -0.73 -4.91 15.71
N GLN A 191 -1.74 -4.05 15.76
CA GLN A 191 -3.07 -4.34 15.20
C GLN A 191 -3.03 -4.56 13.68
N VAL A 192 -2.22 -3.78 12.95
CA VAL A 192 -2.00 -4.00 11.51
C VAL A 192 -1.36 -5.37 11.25
N LEU A 193 -0.38 -5.77 12.06
CA LEU A 193 0.27 -7.08 11.91
C LEU A 193 -0.72 -8.23 12.15
N LEU A 194 -1.48 -8.18 13.25
CA LEU A 194 -2.52 -9.17 13.58
C LEU A 194 -3.53 -9.32 12.44
N GLY A 195 -4.03 -8.22 11.87
CA GLY A 195 -5.00 -8.31 10.79
C GLY A 195 -4.41 -8.58 9.41
N THR A 196 -3.09 -8.51 9.23
CA THR A 196 -2.42 -8.78 7.95
C THR A 196 -1.90 -10.22 7.86
N VAL A 197 -1.45 -10.80 8.98
CA VAL A 197 -0.92 -12.17 9.03
C VAL A 197 -1.85 -13.22 8.39
N PRO A 198 -3.19 -13.20 8.56
CA PRO A 198 -4.08 -14.15 7.89
C PRO A 198 -3.93 -14.17 6.36
N LYS A 199 -3.55 -13.04 5.73
CA LYS A 199 -3.28 -12.98 4.29
C LYS A 199 -2.01 -13.75 3.92
N PHE A 200 -0.96 -13.67 4.75
CA PHE A 200 0.24 -14.48 4.56
C PHE A 200 -0.06 -15.96 4.75
N GLU A 201 -0.85 -16.30 5.77
CA GLU A 201 -1.23 -17.68 6.02
C GLU A 201 -2.01 -18.29 4.85
N GLN A 202 -3.00 -17.58 4.33
CA GLN A 202 -3.78 -18.03 3.18
C GLN A 202 -2.90 -18.16 1.93
N LYS A 203 -2.05 -17.16 1.66
CA LYS A 203 -1.21 -17.13 0.45
C LYS A 203 -0.16 -18.23 0.44
N MET A 204 0.45 -18.52 1.60
CA MET A 204 1.56 -19.48 1.69
C MET A 204 1.13 -20.86 2.17
N GLY A 205 -0.10 -21.03 2.66
CA GLY A 205 -0.57 -22.31 3.21
C GLY A 205 0.15 -22.70 4.51
N ILE A 206 0.75 -21.73 5.22
CA ILE A 206 1.51 -21.90 6.45
C ILE A 206 0.80 -21.16 7.57
N LYS A 207 0.76 -21.70 8.79
CA LYS A 207 0.10 -21.05 9.94
C LYS A 207 1.07 -20.42 10.91
N LEU A 208 0.76 -19.23 11.41
CA LEU A 208 1.42 -18.67 12.58
C LEU A 208 0.78 -19.29 13.83
N ASN A 209 1.35 -20.40 14.32
CA ASN A 209 0.71 -21.28 15.30
C ASN A 209 0.86 -20.78 16.76
N TYR A 210 0.38 -19.57 17.01
CA TYR A 210 0.36 -18.94 18.33
C TYR A 210 -1.04 -18.44 18.67
N SER A 211 -1.38 -18.41 19.95
CA SER A 211 -2.61 -17.75 20.40
C SER A 211 -2.54 -16.24 20.14
N ASP A 212 -3.70 -15.57 20.05
CA ASP A 212 -3.77 -14.12 19.83
C ASP A 212 -2.89 -13.33 20.82
N TYR A 213 -2.92 -13.74 22.10
CA TYR A 213 -2.07 -13.16 23.15
C TYR A 213 -0.56 -13.34 22.89
N GLN A 214 -0.16 -14.51 22.40
CA GLN A 214 1.23 -14.78 22.06
C GLN A 214 1.65 -13.99 20.81
N GLN A 215 0.79 -13.91 19.80
CA GLN A 215 1.04 -13.11 18.59
C GLN A 215 1.19 -11.64 18.95
N GLU A 216 0.31 -11.10 19.80
CA GLU A 216 0.40 -9.72 20.27
C GLU A 216 1.74 -9.44 20.96
N LYS A 217 2.20 -10.32 21.86
CA LYS A 217 3.52 -10.19 22.48
C LYS A 217 4.67 -10.22 21.48
N ILE A 218 4.66 -11.20 20.56
CA ILE A 218 5.68 -11.33 19.52
C ILE A 218 5.72 -10.07 18.64
N PHE A 219 4.56 -9.52 18.28
CA PHE A 219 4.49 -8.32 17.45
C PHE A 219 4.87 -7.06 18.21
N THR A 220 4.53 -6.94 19.50
CA THR A 220 5.01 -5.86 20.36
C THR A 220 6.54 -5.89 20.48
N TRP A 221 7.13 -7.07 20.68
CA TRP A 221 8.59 -7.26 20.64
C TRP A 221 9.17 -6.82 19.29
N LEU A 222 8.56 -7.23 18.18
CA LEU A 222 9.02 -6.88 16.84
C LEU A 222 8.97 -5.36 16.61
N VAL A 223 7.87 -4.71 16.98
CA VAL A 223 7.70 -3.25 16.91
C VAL A 223 8.75 -2.56 17.78
N LYS A 224 8.98 -3.00 19.01
CA LYS A 224 10.02 -2.46 19.90
C LYS A 224 11.40 -2.48 19.25
N TYR A 225 11.74 -3.51 18.48
CA TYR A 225 13.08 -3.66 17.87
C TYR A 225 13.22 -3.14 16.44
N THR A 226 12.12 -2.75 15.82
CA THR A 226 12.08 -2.12 14.49
C THR A 226 11.82 -0.61 14.56
N SER A 227 11.80 -0.05 15.77
CA SER A 227 11.54 1.38 16.03
C SER A 227 12.50 2.29 15.26
N GLU A 228 12.11 3.55 15.07
CA GLU A 228 12.84 4.50 14.23
C GLU A 228 14.35 4.61 14.53
N TYR A 229 14.75 4.56 15.80
CA TYR A 229 16.16 4.67 16.20
C TYR A 229 16.97 3.38 16.08
N LYS A 230 16.31 2.25 15.81
CA LYS A 230 16.96 0.92 15.71
C LYS A 230 17.10 0.44 14.27
N ARG A 231 16.35 1.05 13.35
CA ARG A 231 16.38 0.71 11.92
C ARG A 231 17.44 1.51 11.16
N ILE A 232 17.99 0.91 10.11
CA ILE A 232 18.94 1.55 9.22
C ILE A 232 18.23 2.65 8.42
N TYR A 233 18.68 3.89 8.57
CA TYR A 233 18.00 5.06 8.03
C TYR A 233 17.92 5.05 6.49
N GLU A 234 19.00 4.62 5.84
CA GLU A 234 19.22 4.64 4.39
C GLU A 234 18.27 3.73 3.62
N ILE A 235 17.73 2.69 4.27
CA ILE A 235 16.87 1.69 3.64
C ILE A 235 15.43 2.21 3.49
N GLN A 236 15.12 3.38 4.07
CA GLN A 236 13.80 4.03 4.01
C GLN A 236 12.61 3.14 4.41
N SER A 237 12.84 1.99 5.07
CA SER A 237 11.77 1.14 5.57
C SER A 237 11.04 1.83 6.71
N ARG A 238 9.71 1.78 6.66
CA ARG A 238 8.79 2.41 7.62
C ARG A 238 7.73 1.43 8.09
N TYR A 239 7.00 1.77 9.14
CA TYR A 239 5.83 1.02 9.55
C TYR A 239 4.65 1.24 8.62
N PRO A 240 3.87 0.18 8.31
CA PRO A 240 4.01 -1.19 8.84
C PRO A 240 4.96 -2.09 8.04
N ASP A 241 5.47 -1.62 6.89
CA ASP A 241 6.23 -2.41 5.91
C ASP A 241 7.47 -3.13 6.47
N ILE A 242 8.26 -2.48 7.33
CA ILE A 242 9.45 -3.10 7.94
C ILE A 242 9.10 -4.36 8.74
N CYS A 243 8.04 -4.30 9.55
CA CYS A 243 7.59 -5.44 10.34
C CYS A 243 7.00 -6.53 9.44
N LEU A 244 6.16 -6.14 8.47
CA LEU A 244 5.56 -7.07 7.51
C LEU A 244 6.62 -7.81 6.69
N THR A 245 7.72 -7.13 6.34
CA THR A 245 8.86 -7.74 5.66
C THR A 245 9.53 -8.80 6.53
N ILE A 246 9.76 -8.53 7.81
CA ILE A 246 10.37 -9.51 8.74
C ILE A 246 9.42 -10.69 8.97
N ILE A 247 8.13 -10.46 9.17
CA ILE A 247 7.13 -11.53 9.31
C ILE A 247 7.07 -12.37 8.02
N SER A 248 6.97 -11.74 6.85
CA SER A 248 7.01 -12.44 5.55
C SER A 248 8.28 -13.26 5.36
N SER A 249 9.42 -12.77 5.83
CA SER A 249 10.68 -13.53 5.85
C SER A 249 10.60 -14.74 6.78
N ALA A 250 9.94 -14.66 7.94
CA ALA A 250 9.74 -15.81 8.82
C ALA A 250 8.87 -16.89 8.15
N PHE A 251 7.81 -16.49 7.44
CA PHE A 251 7.04 -17.41 6.60
C PHE A 251 7.89 -18.03 5.48
N SER A 252 8.76 -17.25 4.84
CA SER A 252 9.69 -17.76 3.84
C SER A 252 10.66 -18.80 4.41
N TYR A 253 11.18 -18.59 5.64
CA TYR A 253 12.01 -19.59 6.31
C TYR A 253 11.23 -20.87 6.63
N ALA A 254 10.00 -20.76 7.12
CA ALA A 254 9.14 -21.92 7.35
C ALA A 254 8.89 -22.70 6.05
N ALA A 255 8.58 -22.00 4.96
CA ALA A 255 8.37 -22.59 3.64
C ALA A 255 9.64 -23.30 3.13
N PHE A 256 10.81 -22.68 3.30
CA PHE A 256 12.09 -23.26 2.91
C PHE A 256 12.40 -24.57 3.65
N GLU A 257 12.01 -24.66 4.92
CA GLU A 257 12.18 -25.87 5.73
C GLU A 257 11.04 -26.90 5.51
N GLY A 258 10.06 -26.61 4.66
CA GLY A 258 8.87 -27.45 4.48
C GLY A 258 7.95 -27.51 5.71
N SER A 259 8.08 -26.54 6.62
CA SER A 259 7.26 -26.46 7.83
C SER A 259 5.87 -25.91 7.50
N PRO A 260 4.78 -26.58 7.95
CA PRO A 260 3.42 -26.05 7.80
C PRO A 260 3.12 -24.91 8.79
N ILE A 261 4.04 -24.60 9.72
CA ILE A 261 3.88 -23.56 10.72
C ILE A 261 5.11 -22.64 10.83
N VAL A 262 4.87 -21.39 11.22
CA VAL A 262 5.90 -20.44 11.65
C VAL A 262 6.12 -20.59 13.15
N SER A 263 7.29 -21.11 13.55
CA SER A 263 7.78 -21.21 14.93
C SER A 263 8.72 -20.05 15.30
N LEU A 264 9.16 -19.98 16.57
CA LEU A 264 10.03 -18.90 17.03
C LEU A 264 11.41 -18.98 16.38
N LYS A 265 11.85 -20.18 15.97
CA LYS A 265 13.04 -20.37 15.16
C LYS A 265 12.97 -19.54 13.87
N HIS A 266 11.84 -19.55 13.17
CA HIS A 266 11.70 -18.82 11.90
C HIS A 266 11.69 -17.30 12.12
N ILE A 267 11.08 -16.83 13.22
CA ILE A 267 11.09 -15.42 13.62
C ILE A 267 12.51 -14.99 14.01
N TYR A 268 13.22 -15.83 14.76
CA TYR A 268 14.63 -15.65 15.09
C TYR A 268 15.49 -15.54 13.81
N LEU A 269 15.33 -16.46 12.87
CA LEU A 269 16.07 -16.44 11.60
C LEU A 269 15.76 -15.18 10.77
N ALA A 270 14.49 -14.75 10.73
CA ALA A 270 14.10 -13.51 10.08
C ALA A 270 14.76 -12.28 10.73
N MET A 271 14.77 -12.22 12.07
CA MET A 271 15.39 -11.13 12.80
C MET A 271 16.92 -11.13 12.68
N LYS A 272 17.56 -12.29 12.72
CA LYS A 272 19.01 -12.45 12.57
C LYS A 272 19.50 -11.98 11.21
N ASN A 273 18.76 -12.33 10.15
CA ASN A 273 19.16 -12.09 8.77
C ASN A 273 18.60 -10.80 8.17
N THR A 274 17.76 -10.05 8.91
CA THR A 274 17.24 -8.79 8.41
C THR A 274 18.38 -7.78 8.20
N LYS A 275 18.30 -7.08 7.07
CA LYS A 275 19.22 -6.00 6.71
C LYS A 275 18.67 -4.62 7.08
N THR A 276 17.47 -4.56 7.66
CA THR A 276 16.75 -3.29 7.91
C THR A 276 17.01 -2.70 9.30
N ILE A 277 17.71 -3.44 10.18
CA ILE A 277 17.97 -3.07 11.59
C ILE A 277 19.47 -3.10 11.84
N TYR A 278 19.98 -2.15 12.65
CA TYR A 278 21.38 -2.11 13.06
C TYR A 278 21.80 -3.38 13.83
N ASP A 279 23.05 -3.81 13.68
CA ASP A 279 23.54 -5.07 14.25
C ASP A 279 23.46 -5.13 15.78
N ASP A 280 23.74 -4.01 16.47
CA ASP A 280 23.62 -3.91 17.92
C ASP A 280 22.17 -4.09 18.40
N SER A 281 21.22 -3.54 17.65
CA SER A 281 19.79 -3.66 17.92
C SER A 281 19.29 -5.06 17.63
N LYS A 282 19.82 -5.73 16.59
CA LYS A 282 19.51 -7.15 16.31
C LYS A 282 20.03 -8.08 17.40
N GLN A 283 21.24 -7.87 17.90
CA GLN A 283 21.80 -8.67 18.99
C GLN A 283 20.92 -8.59 20.24
N LYS A 284 20.56 -7.38 20.66
CA LYS A 284 19.64 -7.16 21.79
C LYS A 284 18.27 -7.78 21.55
N ALA A 285 17.74 -7.65 20.34
CA ALA A 285 16.46 -8.25 19.97
C ALA A 285 16.47 -9.77 20.12
N ILE A 286 17.54 -10.42 19.66
CA ILE A 286 17.73 -11.87 19.75
C ILE A 286 17.85 -12.32 21.20
N GLU A 287 18.64 -11.62 22.02
CA GLU A 287 18.78 -11.94 23.45
C GLU A 287 17.44 -11.81 24.19
N GLU A 288 16.69 -10.74 23.92
CA GLU A 288 15.35 -10.55 24.50
C GLU A 288 14.37 -11.61 24.00
N LEU A 289 14.40 -11.97 22.70
CA LEU A 289 13.53 -13.02 22.16
C LEU A 289 13.74 -14.35 22.88
N LYS A 290 15.01 -14.73 23.10
CA LYS A 290 15.38 -15.98 23.79
C LYS A 290 14.97 -16.00 25.26
N THR A 291 15.00 -14.84 25.93
CA THR A 291 14.70 -14.73 27.36
C THR A 291 13.20 -14.57 27.62
N GLU A 292 12.53 -13.64 26.94
CA GLU A 292 11.11 -13.36 27.10
C GLU A 292 10.22 -14.51 26.64
N PHE A 293 10.62 -15.21 25.57
CA PHE A 293 9.85 -16.31 25.00
C PHE A 293 10.47 -17.69 25.26
N ARG A 294 11.31 -17.82 26.30
CA ARG A 294 12.02 -19.07 26.65
C ARG A 294 11.08 -20.27 26.75
N ASP A 295 9.93 -20.10 27.41
CA ASP A 295 8.94 -21.16 27.58
C ASP A 295 8.34 -21.63 26.25
N LEU A 296 8.21 -20.73 25.27
CA LEU A 296 7.72 -21.08 23.94
C LEU A 296 8.77 -21.86 23.15
N PHE A 297 10.03 -21.44 23.18
CA PHE A 297 11.12 -22.19 22.57
C PHE A 297 11.19 -23.63 23.10
N ILE A 298 11.12 -23.80 24.43
CA ILE A 298 11.15 -25.13 25.07
C ILE A 298 9.94 -25.97 24.63
N LYS A 299 8.74 -25.38 24.55
CA LYS A 299 7.54 -26.08 24.04
C LYS A 299 7.66 -26.51 22.58
N GLU A 300 8.40 -25.76 21.78
CA GLU A 300 8.71 -26.09 20.38
C GLU A 300 9.88 -27.07 20.23
N GLY A 301 10.48 -27.53 21.34
CA GLY A 301 11.64 -28.43 21.33
C GLY A 301 12.93 -27.76 20.87
N ILE A 302 13.01 -26.43 20.97
CA ILE A 302 14.17 -25.64 20.57
C ILE A 302 14.90 -25.18 21.84
N ASP A 303 16.21 -25.45 21.93
CA ASP A 303 17.05 -24.88 22.98
C ASP A 303 17.47 -23.46 22.59
N PRO A 304 16.96 -22.41 23.28
CA PRO A 304 17.27 -21.02 22.96
C PRO A 304 18.76 -20.68 23.14
N ASP A 305 19.50 -21.46 23.94
CA ASP A 305 20.92 -21.25 24.19
C ASP A 305 21.79 -21.86 23.06
N GLN A 306 21.22 -22.72 22.21
CA GLN A 306 21.91 -23.39 21.09
C GLN A 306 21.68 -22.76 19.71
N ILE A 307 20.69 -21.86 19.57
CA ILE A 307 20.35 -21.21 18.29
C ILE A 307 21.00 -19.85 18.09
#